data_AF-A0A7M1MJ62-F1
#
_entry.id   AF-A0A7M1MJ62-F1
#
_cell.length_a   1.000
_cell.length_b   1.000
_cell.length_c   1.000
_cell.angle_alpha   90.00
_cell.angle_beta   90.00
_cell.angle_gamma   90.00
#
_symmetry.space_group_name_H-M   'P 1'
#
loop_
_entity.id
_entity.type
_entity.pdbx_description
1 polymer ?
#
loop_
_entity_poly.entity_id
_entity_poly.type
_entity_poly.pdbx_seq_one_letter_code
_entity_poly.pdbx_strand_id
1 'polypeptide(L)'
;MQINEYFIIDNQSYICTYADDNAIIAYPTYSYTQVKETNLGIVAFLFAENKRIVFDFKNDQNFKLTQEYDFTYLLDFLIEGKNFIEDYNKKQDIVRVKPLQSQIATLMSEKQNLQVQITQLQNVVNSLALKKQQQVEISNLEQDLINKKFQTKQLSEKLNIRMNDFVSRITMINPNSAKSRIQNQLSYKLGQAMIVNSKSFLGYIRMPFVLSYIKDKHKQEQKNYQEKIKKDPSLKLPPLEDYPDYKEALKEKECLTYKLGEALIKANKTWYKGGYVKMLFEIGKLKREYKNKKI
;
A
#
# COMPACT_ATOMS: atom_id res chain seq x y z
N MET A 1 -84.73 -29.58 -22.28
CA MET A 1 -85.23 -28.99 -21.02
C MET A 1 -84.94 -27.49 -21.10
N GLN A 2 -85.95 -26.63 -20.97
CA GLN A 2 -85.69 -25.19 -20.91
C GLN A 2 -85.12 -24.86 -19.52
N ILE A 3 -84.02 -24.10 -19.49
CA ILE A 3 -83.52 -23.43 -18.30
C ILE A 3 -84.30 -22.11 -18.22
N ASN A 4 -85.08 -21.88 -17.15
CA ASN A 4 -85.70 -20.59 -16.90
C ASN A 4 -84.77 -19.72 -16.02
N GLU A 5 -84.98 -18.42 -16.05
CA GLU A 5 -83.83 -17.54 -16.24
C GLU A 5 -83.26 -16.86 -14.97
N TYR A 6 -83.74 -17.16 -13.73
CA TYR A 6 -83.43 -16.36 -12.50
C TYR A 6 -83.16 -17.15 -11.17
N PHE A 7 -82.56 -16.51 -10.15
CA PHE A 7 -82.35 -16.87 -8.68
C PHE A 7 -82.09 -15.58 -7.83
N ILE A 8 -81.20 -15.55 -6.80
CA ILE A 8 -80.69 -14.37 -6.03
C ILE A 8 -79.17 -14.42 -5.68
N ILE A 9 -78.35 -13.42 -6.08
CA ILE A 9 -76.86 -13.40 -5.91
C ILE A 9 -76.42 -13.07 -4.47
N ASP A 10 -76.96 -11.98 -3.94
CA ASP A 10 -76.89 -11.56 -2.54
C ASP A 10 -78.24 -10.86 -2.25
N ASN A 11 -78.61 -10.73 -0.99
CA ASN A 11 -79.74 -9.91 -0.56
C ASN A 11 -79.48 -9.12 0.73
N GLN A 12 -78.20 -8.85 1.04
CA GLN A 12 -77.79 -7.76 1.92
C GLN A 12 -78.00 -6.39 1.24
N SER A 13 -77.81 -6.36 -0.09
CA SER A 13 -77.90 -5.16 -0.93
C SER A 13 -79.33 -4.87 -1.39
N TYR A 14 -80.21 -4.37 -0.50
CA TYR A 14 -81.58 -4.00 -0.88
C TYR A 14 -81.69 -2.54 -1.35
N ILE A 15 -82.40 -2.31 -2.46
CA ILE A 15 -82.73 -0.95 -2.94
C ILE A 15 -84.09 -0.57 -2.34
N CYS A 16 -84.12 0.49 -1.54
CA CYS A 16 -85.35 1.06 -0.96
C CYS A 16 -85.63 2.44 -1.59
N THR A 17 -86.82 2.62 -2.17
CA THR A 17 -87.29 3.92 -2.69
C THR A 17 -88.60 4.33 -2.03
N TYR A 18 -88.69 5.58 -1.60
CA TYR A 18 -89.86 6.14 -0.91
C TYR A 18 -90.69 7.01 -1.85
N ALA A 19 -92.00 6.87 -1.82
CA ALA A 19 -92.98 7.76 -2.46
C ALA A 19 -94.30 7.73 -1.69
N ASP A 20 -94.87 8.91 -1.40
CA ASP A 20 -96.17 9.10 -0.74
C ASP A 20 -96.41 8.16 0.46
N ASP A 21 -95.59 8.32 1.51
CA ASP A 21 -95.50 7.53 2.75
C ASP A 21 -95.26 6.01 2.59
N ASN A 22 -95.11 5.51 1.36
CA ASN A 22 -94.84 4.10 1.05
C ASN A 22 -93.38 3.87 0.64
N ALA A 23 -92.90 2.64 0.84
CA ALA A 23 -91.56 2.20 0.49
C ALA A 23 -91.61 0.99 -0.45
N ILE A 24 -90.88 1.05 -1.56
CA ILE A 24 -90.69 -0.06 -2.49
C ILE A 24 -89.29 -0.64 -2.27
N ILE A 25 -89.21 -1.95 -2.05
CA ILE A 25 -87.95 -2.67 -1.77
C ILE A 25 -87.68 -3.69 -2.88
N ALA A 26 -86.49 -3.63 -3.48
CA ALA A 26 -86.02 -4.57 -4.48
C ALA A 26 -84.74 -5.30 -4.02
N TYR A 27 -84.64 -6.58 -4.37
CA TYR A 27 -83.53 -7.47 -4.01
C TYR A 27 -82.75 -7.94 -5.27
N PRO A 28 -81.42 -8.18 -5.20
CA PRO A 28 -80.61 -8.65 -6.34
C PRO A 28 -80.96 -10.07 -6.82
N THR A 29 -80.67 -10.42 -8.09
CA THR A 29 -81.17 -11.67 -8.72
C THR A 29 -80.13 -12.52 -9.52
N TYR A 30 -80.36 -13.85 -9.51
CA TYR A 30 -79.69 -15.06 -10.08
C TYR A 30 -79.83 -15.32 -11.60
N SER A 31 -79.43 -16.53 -12.06
CA SER A 31 -79.99 -17.25 -13.23
C SER A 31 -79.86 -18.79 -13.21
N TYR A 32 -80.96 -19.57 -13.04
CA TYR A 32 -80.94 -21.05 -13.23
C TYR A 32 -82.31 -21.78 -13.23
N THR A 33 -83.32 -21.29 -12.50
CA THR A 33 -84.47 -22.08 -12.00
C THR A 33 -84.10 -23.29 -11.12
N GLN A 34 -83.88 -22.99 -9.83
CA GLN A 34 -84.14 -23.89 -8.70
C GLN A 34 -83.34 -25.21 -8.70
N VAL A 35 -82.02 -25.09 -8.53
CA VAL A 35 -81.14 -26.21 -8.16
C VAL A 35 -81.56 -26.78 -6.78
N LYS A 36 -81.47 -28.10 -6.64
CA LYS A 36 -82.17 -28.87 -5.57
C LYS A 36 -81.42 -28.97 -4.23
N GLU A 37 -80.55 -28.01 -3.92
CA GLU A 37 -79.80 -27.94 -2.65
C GLU A 37 -80.05 -26.59 -1.95
N THR A 38 -80.68 -26.64 -0.78
CA THR A 38 -81.49 -25.53 -0.24
C THR A 38 -80.72 -24.42 0.46
N ASN A 39 -79.41 -24.56 0.66
CA ASN A 39 -78.67 -23.74 1.64
C ASN A 39 -77.89 -22.56 1.01
N LEU A 40 -77.87 -22.44 -0.32
CA LEU A 40 -77.04 -21.48 -1.05
C LEU A 40 -77.49 -20.01 -0.93
N GLY A 41 -78.77 -19.73 -0.61
CA GLY A 41 -79.27 -18.35 -0.48
C GLY A 41 -78.70 -17.59 0.73
N ILE A 42 -78.40 -18.27 1.82
CA ILE A 42 -77.77 -17.67 3.01
C ILE A 42 -76.26 -17.49 2.78
N VAL A 43 -75.65 -18.36 1.98
CA VAL A 43 -74.26 -18.20 1.52
C VAL A 43 -74.13 -16.96 0.62
N ALA A 44 -75.01 -16.83 -0.38
CA ALA A 44 -75.18 -15.65 -1.21
C ALA A 44 -75.23 -14.35 -0.38
N PHE A 45 -76.11 -14.29 0.64
CA PHE A 45 -76.16 -13.19 1.60
C PHE A 45 -74.82 -12.97 2.33
N LEU A 46 -74.25 -13.99 2.97
CA LEU A 46 -73.05 -13.86 3.82
C LEU A 46 -71.75 -13.48 3.07
N PHE A 47 -71.71 -13.60 1.74
CA PHE A 47 -70.56 -13.23 0.90
C PHE A 47 -70.58 -11.79 0.38
N ALA A 48 -71.64 -11.00 0.64
CA ALA A 48 -71.69 -9.59 0.23
C ALA A 48 -70.64 -8.73 0.98
N GLU A 49 -69.86 -7.96 0.23
CA GLU A 49 -68.48 -7.70 0.65
C GLU A 49 -68.29 -6.52 1.62
N ASN A 50 -69.14 -5.48 1.65
CA ASN A 50 -68.97 -4.35 2.60
C ASN A 50 -70.12 -3.33 2.77
N LYS A 51 -70.20 -2.78 4.00
CA LYS A 51 -70.76 -1.46 4.47
C LYS A 51 -72.24 -1.30 4.86
N ARG A 52 -72.41 -0.97 6.15
CA ARG A 52 -73.49 -0.20 6.81
C ARG A 52 -74.94 -0.47 6.33
N ILE A 53 -75.53 -1.50 6.92
CA ILE A 53 -76.98 -1.51 7.17
C ILE A 53 -77.24 -0.65 8.41
N VAL A 54 -78.16 0.33 8.32
CA VAL A 54 -78.64 1.13 9.45
C VAL A 54 -80.16 1.01 9.50
N PHE A 55 -80.68 0.42 10.57
CA PHE A 55 -82.11 0.29 10.79
C PHE A 55 -82.61 1.43 11.68
N ASP A 56 -83.22 2.46 11.08
CA ASP A 56 -83.90 3.53 11.83
C ASP A 56 -85.38 3.16 12.06
N PHE A 57 -85.64 2.36 13.10
CA PHE A 57 -86.98 1.90 13.44
C PHE A 57 -87.75 2.95 14.25
N LYS A 58 -88.54 3.78 13.56
CA LYS A 58 -89.61 4.56 14.20
C LYS A 58 -90.89 3.73 14.35
N ASN A 59 -91.08 3.09 15.51
CA ASN A 59 -92.39 3.07 16.19
C ASN A 59 -92.35 2.40 17.57
N ASP A 60 -93.05 3.01 18.54
CA ASP A 60 -93.13 2.60 19.95
C ASP A 60 -94.14 1.48 20.22
N GLN A 61 -94.08 0.35 19.50
CA GLN A 61 -95.01 -0.78 19.72
C GLN A 61 -94.32 -2.12 20.01
N ASN A 62 -94.65 -2.68 21.18
CA ASN A 62 -94.12 -3.92 21.73
C ASN A 62 -94.63 -5.17 20.97
N PHE A 63 -94.07 -5.43 19.79
CA PHE A 63 -94.38 -6.63 19.01
C PHE A 63 -93.80 -7.88 19.70
N LYS A 64 -94.64 -8.87 19.99
CA LYS A 64 -94.22 -10.19 20.50
C LYS A 64 -94.57 -11.26 19.48
N LEU A 65 -93.57 -12.02 19.03
CA LEU A 65 -93.78 -13.22 18.23
C LEU A 65 -94.54 -14.29 19.03
N THR A 66 -95.37 -15.06 18.34
CA THR A 66 -95.95 -16.32 18.83
C THR A 66 -94.96 -17.46 18.64
N GLN A 67 -94.93 -18.42 19.58
CA GLN A 67 -93.96 -19.54 19.57
C GLN A 67 -93.97 -20.39 18.30
N GLU A 68 -95.10 -20.43 17.58
CA GLU A 68 -95.26 -21.15 16.31
C GLU A 68 -94.36 -20.63 15.18
N TYR A 69 -93.82 -19.42 15.31
CA TYR A 69 -92.92 -18.77 14.34
C TYR A 69 -91.58 -18.33 14.97
N ASP A 70 -91.20 -18.91 16.12
CA ASP A 70 -89.90 -18.63 16.75
C ASP A 70 -88.77 -19.43 16.07
N PHE A 71 -88.11 -18.77 15.12
CA PHE A 71 -86.97 -19.32 14.38
C PHE A 71 -85.61 -19.01 15.02
N THR A 72 -85.55 -18.58 16.29
CA THR A 72 -84.28 -18.23 16.96
C THR A 72 -83.27 -19.38 16.95
N TYR A 73 -83.74 -20.63 17.01
CA TYR A 73 -82.91 -21.84 16.89
C TYR A 73 -82.13 -21.94 15.56
N LEU A 74 -82.60 -21.32 14.48
CA LEU A 74 -81.87 -21.24 13.21
C LEU A 74 -80.74 -20.20 13.27
N LEU A 75 -80.89 -19.13 14.05
CA LEU A 75 -79.84 -18.13 14.24
C LEU A 75 -78.63 -18.74 14.97
N ASP A 76 -78.88 -19.50 16.03
CA ASP A 76 -77.83 -20.22 16.76
C ASP A 76 -77.07 -21.20 15.85
N PHE A 77 -77.80 -22.01 15.07
CA PHE A 77 -77.21 -22.93 14.08
C PHE A 77 -76.36 -22.20 13.01
N LEU A 78 -76.81 -21.03 12.55
CA LEU A 78 -76.05 -20.22 11.59
C LEU A 78 -74.80 -19.57 12.22
N ILE A 79 -74.86 -19.20 13.50
CA ILE A 79 -73.71 -18.72 14.27
C ILE A 79 -72.69 -19.86 14.46
N GLU A 80 -73.12 -21.06 14.84
CA GLU A 80 -72.26 -22.25 14.92
C GLU A 80 -71.62 -22.59 13.56
N GLY A 81 -72.41 -22.59 12.49
CA GLY A 81 -71.93 -22.83 11.12
C GLY A 81 -70.88 -21.80 10.68
N LYS A 82 -71.10 -20.52 10.96
CA LYS A 82 -70.11 -19.45 10.74
C LYS A 82 -68.83 -19.71 11.53
N ASN A 83 -68.95 -19.96 12.84
CA ASN A 83 -67.80 -20.20 13.72
C ASN A 83 -66.98 -21.41 13.26
N PHE A 84 -67.63 -22.49 12.82
CA PHE A 84 -66.98 -23.66 12.23
C PHE A 84 -66.21 -23.33 10.95
N ILE A 85 -66.79 -22.55 10.03
CA ILE A 85 -66.13 -22.12 8.79
C ILE A 85 -64.91 -21.23 9.10
N GLU A 86 -65.04 -20.27 10.02
CA GLU A 86 -63.90 -19.44 10.45
C GLU A 86 -62.77 -20.29 11.05
N ASP A 87 -63.08 -21.24 11.93
CA ASP A 87 -62.08 -22.12 12.56
C ASP A 87 -61.48 -23.14 11.61
N TYR A 88 -62.22 -23.59 10.59
CA TYR A 88 -61.68 -24.38 9.50
C TYR A 88 -60.69 -23.57 8.66
N ASN A 89 -61.04 -22.33 8.30
CA ASN A 89 -60.17 -21.44 7.53
C ASN A 89 -58.88 -21.10 8.29
N LYS A 90 -58.98 -20.73 9.59
CA LYS A 90 -57.81 -20.51 10.48
C LYS A 90 -56.85 -21.71 10.47
N LYS A 91 -57.36 -22.94 10.46
CA LYS A 91 -56.55 -24.18 10.41
C LYS A 91 -55.92 -24.39 9.02
N GLN A 92 -56.68 -24.16 7.95
CA GLN A 92 -56.18 -24.30 6.57
C GLN A 92 -55.09 -23.28 6.22
N ASP A 93 -55.21 -22.03 6.68
CA ASP A 93 -54.20 -21.00 6.39
C ASP A 93 -52.86 -21.31 7.07
N ILE A 94 -52.86 -21.87 8.29
CA ILE A 94 -51.64 -22.38 8.94
C ILE A 94 -50.97 -23.46 8.07
N VAL A 95 -51.73 -24.39 7.50
CA VAL A 95 -51.21 -25.45 6.62
C VAL A 95 -50.65 -24.88 5.32
N ARG A 96 -51.30 -23.87 4.72
CA ARG A 96 -50.87 -23.20 3.49
C ARG A 96 -49.63 -22.32 3.68
N VAL A 97 -49.54 -21.61 4.80
CA VAL A 97 -48.48 -20.63 5.07
C VAL A 97 -47.19 -21.28 5.60
N LYS A 98 -47.29 -22.39 6.34
CA LYS A 98 -46.13 -23.13 6.89
C LYS A 98 -45.04 -23.50 5.86
N PRO A 99 -45.33 -24.07 4.67
CA PRO A 99 -44.28 -24.35 3.68
C PRO A 99 -43.62 -23.07 3.13
N LEU A 100 -44.39 -21.99 2.95
CA LEU A 100 -43.86 -20.70 2.50
C LEU A 100 -42.93 -20.08 3.56
N GLN A 101 -43.31 -20.12 4.83
CA GLN A 101 -42.45 -19.71 5.95
C GLN A 101 -41.15 -20.53 5.99
N SER A 102 -41.21 -21.85 5.75
CA SER A 102 -40.02 -22.70 5.69
C SER A 102 -39.10 -22.32 4.53
N GLN A 103 -39.64 -22.02 3.34
CA GLN A 103 -38.85 -21.57 2.20
C GLN A 103 -38.19 -20.21 2.47
N ILE A 104 -38.93 -19.27 3.06
CA ILE A 104 -38.42 -17.95 3.46
C ILE A 104 -37.28 -18.09 4.48
N ALA A 105 -37.39 -18.99 5.45
CA ALA A 105 -36.33 -19.26 6.42
C ALA A 105 -35.05 -19.81 5.76
N THR A 106 -35.17 -20.77 4.84
CA THR A 106 -34.04 -21.30 4.05
C THR A 106 -33.37 -20.19 3.24
N LEU A 107 -34.14 -19.42 2.48
CA LEU A 107 -33.62 -18.34 1.63
C LEU A 107 -32.95 -17.22 2.44
N MET A 108 -33.42 -16.92 3.66
CA MET A 108 -32.74 -15.98 4.56
C MET A 108 -31.38 -16.53 5.04
N SER A 109 -31.30 -17.83 5.38
CA SER A 109 -30.06 -18.49 5.77
C SER A 109 -29.03 -18.52 4.62
N GLU A 110 -29.47 -18.87 3.41
CA GLU A 110 -28.63 -18.84 2.20
C GLU A 110 -28.13 -17.43 1.88
N LYS A 111 -29.01 -16.42 1.95
CA LYS A 111 -28.64 -15.01 1.78
C LYS A 111 -27.60 -14.55 2.80
N GLN A 112 -27.74 -14.93 4.07
CA GLN A 112 -26.77 -14.60 5.11
C GLN A 112 -25.42 -15.28 4.86
N ASN A 113 -25.41 -16.55 4.45
CA ASN A 113 -24.21 -17.29 4.07
C ASN A 113 -23.48 -16.61 2.88
N LEU A 114 -24.22 -16.25 1.83
CA LEU A 114 -23.67 -15.52 0.68
C LEU A 114 -23.10 -14.15 1.07
N GLN A 115 -23.74 -13.41 1.99
CA GLN A 115 -23.19 -12.14 2.51
C GLN A 115 -21.87 -12.34 3.28
N VAL A 116 -21.73 -13.43 4.05
CA VAL A 116 -20.47 -13.77 4.73
C VAL A 116 -19.38 -14.10 3.69
N GLN A 117 -19.69 -14.90 2.67
CA GLN A 117 -18.74 -15.24 1.61
C GLN A 117 -18.29 -14.00 0.81
N ILE A 118 -19.22 -13.11 0.44
CA ILE A 118 -18.89 -11.83 -0.22
C ILE A 118 -17.95 -11.00 0.66
N THR A 119 -18.22 -10.89 1.96
CA THR A 119 -17.37 -10.14 2.91
C THR A 119 -15.96 -10.75 3.01
N GLN A 120 -15.85 -12.08 3.03
CA GLN A 120 -14.56 -12.78 3.02
C GLN A 120 -13.77 -12.51 1.72
N LEU A 121 -14.43 -12.61 0.56
CA LEU A 121 -13.83 -12.33 -0.75
C LEU A 121 -13.38 -10.87 -0.88
N GLN A 122 -14.18 -9.91 -0.40
CA GLN A 122 -13.84 -8.48 -0.35
C GLN A 122 -12.52 -8.26 0.42
N ASN A 123 -12.37 -8.90 1.59
CA ASN A 123 -11.17 -8.81 2.41
C ASN A 123 -9.94 -9.45 1.74
N VAL A 124 -10.11 -10.59 1.06
CA VAL A 124 -9.04 -11.21 0.28
C VAL A 124 -8.59 -10.28 -0.86
N VAL A 125 -9.52 -9.73 -1.66
CA VAL A 125 -9.22 -8.80 -2.75
C VAL A 125 -8.47 -7.55 -2.25
N ASN A 126 -8.94 -6.94 -1.15
CA ASN A 126 -8.27 -5.81 -0.53
C ASN A 126 -6.83 -6.15 -0.09
N SER A 127 -6.62 -7.33 0.51
CA SER A 127 -5.28 -7.79 0.92
C SER A 127 -4.34 -8.05 -0.27
N LEU A 128 -4.86 -8.51 -1.40
CA LEU A 128 -4.10 -8.74 -2.63
C LEU A 128 -3.72 -7.42 -3.31
N ALA A 129 -4.63 -6.44 -3.32
CA ALA A 129 -4.35 -5.10 -3.83
C ALA A 129 -3.22 -4.42 -3.04
N LEU A 130 -3.28 -4.45 -1.70
CA LEU A 130 -2.23 -3.92 -0.83
C LEU A 130 -0.86 -4.60 -1.05
N LYS A 131 -0.83 -5.94 -1.13
CA LYS A 131 0.41 -6.69 -1.43
C LYS A 131 1.00 -6.31 -2.79
N LYS A 132 0.16 -6.15 -3.82
CA LYS A 132 0.60 -5.73 -5.16
C LYS A 132 1.17 -4.30 -5.15
N GLN A 133 0.56 -3.37 -4.43
CA GLN A 133 1.07 -2.00 -4.27
C GLN A 133 2.44 -1.99 -3.58
N GLN A 134 2.58 -2.72 -2.46
CA GLN A 134 3.85 -2.87 -1.74
C GLN A 134 4.95 -3.47 -2.63
N GLN A 135 4.63 -4.47 -3.46
CA GLN A 135 5.59 -5.09 -4.37
C GLN A 135 6.09 -4.14 -5.45
N VAL A 136 5.23 -3.24 -5.97
CA VAL A 136 5.62 -2.19 -6.93
C VAL A 136 6.52 -1.15 -6.25
N GLU A 137 6.21 -0.74 -5.01
CA GLU A 137 7.02 0.20 -4.24
C GLU A 137 8.43 -0.36 -3.94
N ILE A 138 8.52 -1.62 -3.51
CA ILE A 138 9.80 -2.32 -3.30
C ILE A 138 10.62 -2.37 -4.60
N SER A 139 10.00 -2.76 -5.73
CA SER A 139 10.67 -2.80 -7.04
C SER A 139 11.24 -1.44 -7.45
N ASN A 140 10.48 -0.36 -7.24
CA ASN A 140 10.96 1.00 -7.50
C ASN A 140 12.15 1.37 -6.63
N LEU A 141 12.12 1.06 -5.32
CA LEU A 141 13.21 1.31 -4.39
C LEU A 141 14.48 0.49 -4.72
N GLU A 142 14.32 -0.73 -5.22
CA GLU A 142 15.43 -1.58 -5.69
C GLU A 142 16.11 -0.99 -6.93
N GLN A 143 15.35 -0.53 -7.93
CA GLN A 143 15.89 0.17 -9.10
C GLN A 143 16.62 1.45 -8.69
N ASP A 144 16.06 2.22 -7.77
CA ASP A 144 16.65 3.47 -7.29
C ASP A 144 17.97 3.22 -6.53
N LEU A 145 18.05 2.12 -5.78
CA LEU A 145 19.28 1.63 -5.14
C LEU A 145 20.34 1.20 -6.17
N ILE A 146 19.95 0.52 -7.26
CA ILE A 146 20.83 0.13 -8.36
C ILE A 146 21.39 1.37 -9.06
N ASN A 147 20.54 2.35 -9.38
CA ASN A 147 20.93 3.62 -10.00
C ASN A 147 21.94 4.39 -9.13
N LYS A 148 21.68 4.51 -7.83
CA LYS A 148 22.60 5.16 -6.87
C LYS A 148 23.95 4.44 -6.78
N LYS A 149 23.96 3.10 -6.71
CA LYS A 149 25.20 2.28 -6.75
C LYS A 149 26.00 2.52 -8.04
N PHE A 150 25.34 2.56 -9.20
CA PHE A 150 26.00 2.80 -10.49
C PHE A 150 26.62 4.20 -10.58
N GLN A 151 25.90 5.24 -10.15
CA GLN A 151 26.41 6.61 -10.08
C GLN A 151 27.64 6.72 -9.15
N THR A 152 27.60 6.07 -7.97
CA THR A 152 28.74 6.02 -7.05
C THR A 152 29.97 5.35 -7.69
N LYS A 153 29.78 4.25 -8.45
CA LYS A 153 30.88 3.59 -9.19
C LYS A 153 31.48 4.49 -10.26
N GLN A 154 30.64 5.14 -11.10
CA GLN A 154 31.14 6.09 -12.09
C GLN A 154 31.92 7.25 -11.45
N LEU A 155 31.48 7.74 -10.29
CA LEU A 155 32.15 8.83 -9.59
C LEU A 155 33.50 8.39 -9.01
N SER A 156 33.60 7.20 -8.42
CA SER A 156 34.88 6.68 -7.89
C SER A 156 35.89 6.38 -8.99
N GLU A 157 35.46 5.89 -10.15
CA GLU A 157 36.29 5.72 -11.34
C GLU A 157 36.81 7.07 -11.87
N LYS A 158 35.92 8.07 -12.05
CA LYS A 158 36.30 9.44 -12.43
C LYS A 158 37.28 10.08 -11.44
N LEU A 159 37.09 9.87 -10.14
CA LEU A 159 38.00 10.34 -9.08
C LEU A 159 39.36 9.64 -9.15
N ASN A 160 39.42 8.33 -9.38
CA ASN A 160 40.67 7.58 -9.51
C ASN A 160 41.46 8.00 -10.77
N ILE A 161 40.79 8.25 -11.90
CA ILE A 161 41.42 8.80 -13.11
C ILE A 161 42.03 10.18 -12.81
N ARG A 162 41.25 11.08 -12.18
CA ARG A 162 41.70 12.44 -11.82
C ARG A 162 42.85 12.45 -10.81
N MET A 163 42.85 11.50 -9.86
CA MET A 163 43.94 11.33 -8.90
C MET A 163 45.20 10.73 -9.55
N ASN A 164 45.05 9.84 -10.54
CA ASN A 164 46.18 9.32 -11.32
C ASN A 164 46.86 10.43 -12.14
N ASP A 165 46.08 11.29 -12.82
CA ASP A 165 46.61 12.48 -13.52
C ASP A 165 47.27 13.49 -12.56
N PHE A 166 46.68 13.70 -11.38
CA PHE A 166 47.31 14.56 -10.36
C PHE A 166 48.66 13.98 -9.87
N VAL A 167 48.77 12.67 -9.70
CA VAL A 167 50.02 12.02 -9.28
C VAL A 167 51.05 11.95 -10.41
N SER A 168 50.67 11.70 -11.66
CA SER A 168 51.63 11.67 -12.79
C SER A 168 52.29 13.04 -12.99
N ARG A 169 51.57 14.14 -12.79
CA ARG A 169 52.12 15.52 -12.76
C ARG A 169 53.09 15.79 -11.60
N ILE A 170 53.10 14.93 -10.56
CA ILE A 170 54.00 15.02 -9.39
C ILE A 170 55.19 14.06 -9.51
N THR A 171 55.06 12.98 -10.28
CA THR A 171 56.08 11.92 -10.38
C THR A 171 56.66 11.84 -11.79
N MET A 172 57.86 12.38 -12.01
CA MET A 172 58.63 12.09 -13.23
C MET A 172 59.12 10.63 -13.20
N ILE A 173 58.94 9.88 -14.29
CA ILE A 173 58.96 8.40 -14.30
C ILE A 173 60.25 7.82 -14.90
N ASN A 174 61.22 8.64 -15.35
CA ASN A 174 62.46 8.14 -15.94
C ASN A 174 63.55 7.90 -14.85
N PRO A 175 63.89 6.64 -14.49
CA PRO A 175 64.81 6.32 -13.39
C PRO A 175 66.29 6.42 -13.77
N ASN A 176 66.64 6.93 -14.96
CA ASN A 176 67.99 6.93 -15.51
C ASN A 176 68.93 7.99 -14.88
N SER A 177 68.57 8.59 -13.74
CA SER A 177 69.42 9.48 -12.95
C SER A 177 69.19 9.28 -11.45
N ALA A 178 70.21 9.49 -10.62
CA ALA A 178 70.07 9.52 -9.16
C ALA A 178 69.08 10.61 -8.71
N LYS A 179 69.07 11.75 -9.41
CA LYS A 179 68.13 12.85 -9.20
C LYS A 179 66.68 12.37 -9.34
N SER A 180 66.32 11.74 -10.46
CA SER A 180 65.00 11.14 -10.65
C SER A 180 64.67 10.10 -9.57
N ARG A 181 65.65 9.28 -9.18
CA ARG A 181 65.46 8.25 -8.14
C ARG A 181 65.19 8.85 -6.75
N ILE A 182 65.82 9.97 -6.41
CA ILE A 182 65.55 10.73 -5.18
C ILE A 182 64.18 11.44 -5.26
N GLN A 183 63.83 12.02 -6.41
CA GLN A 183 62.52 12.64 -6.63
C GLN A 183 61.36 11.62 -6.63
N ASN A 184 61.63 10.35 -6.94
CA ASN A 184 60.69 9.24 -6.82
C ASN A 184 60.56 8.67 -5.39
N GLN A 185 61.32 9.17 -4.40
CA GLN A 185 61.18 8.75 -3.00
C GLN A 185 59.92 9.35 -2.36
N LEU A 186 59.31 8.60 -1.43
CA LEU A 186 58.06 9.00 -0.76
C LEU A 186 58.12 10.41 -0.15
N SER A 187 59.25 10.79 0.46
CA SER A 187 59.47 12.13 1.02
C SER A 187 59.27 13.23 -0.03
N TYR A 188 59.88 13.09 -1.22
CA TYR A 188 59.73 14.07 -2.28
C TYR A 188 58.30 14.08 -2.83
N LYS A 189 57.69 12.92 -3.10
CA LYS A 189 56.29 12.82 -3.58
C LYS A 189 55.31 13.51 -2.63
N LEU A 190 55.44 13.27 -1.32
CA LEU A 190 54.57 13.86 -0.30
C LEU A 190 54.80 15.38 -0.16
N GLY A 191 56.05 15.83 -0.07
CA GLY A 191 56.34 17.26 0.07
C GLY A 191 55.96 18.07 -1.18
N GLN A 192 56.12 17.50 -2.37
CA GLN A 192 55.66 18.11 -3.62
C GLN A 192 54.14 18.22 -3.64
N ALA A 193 53.43 17.19 -3.19
CA ALA A 193 51.98 17.25 -3.02
C ALA A 193 51.55 18.29 -1.98
N MET A 194 52.27 18.44 -0.85
CA MET A 194 51.99 19.50 0.12
C MET A 194 52.14 20.90 -0.51
N ILE A 195 53.23 21.17 -1.23
CA ILE A 195 53.50 22.47 -1.89
C ILE A 195 52.50 22.78 -3.00
N VAL A 196 52.05 21.78 -3.76
CA VAL A 196 51.03 21.97 -4.82
C VAL A 196 49.65 22.22 -4.20
N ASN A 197 49.30 21.52 -3.12
CA ASN A 197 48.00 21.63 -2.48
C ASN A 197 47.86 22.86 -1.57
N SER A 198 48.94 23.35 -0.94
CA SER A 198 48.89 24.53 -0.06
C SER A 198 48.66 25.87 -0.78
N LYS A 199 48.45 25.86 -2.10
CA LYS A 199 48.22 27.07 -2.92
C LYS A 199 46.76 27.53 -2.98
N SER A 200 45.81 26.74 -2.47
CA SER A 200 44.39 27.13 -2.44
C SER A 200 43.64 26.49 -1.27
N PHE A 201 42.52 27.10 -0.86
CA PHE A 201 41.69 26.61 0.24
C PHE A 201 41.15 25.19 -0.01
N LEU A 202 40.56 24.94 -1.18
CA LEU A 202 40.14 23.60 -1.61
C LEU A 202 41.33 22.63 -1.75
N GLY A 203 42.51 23.14 -2.10
CA GLY A 203 43.76 22.39 -2.11
C GLY A 203 44.17 21.91 -0.71
N TYR A 204 44.02 22.76 0.31
CA TYR A 204 44.26 22.40 1.71
C TYR A 204 43.28 21.32 2.19
N ILE A 205 41.97 21.49 1.92
CA ILE A 205 40.93 20.53 2.31
C ILE A 205 41.16 19.14 1.70
N ARG A 206 41.54 19.05 0.41
CA ARG A 206 41.81 17.76 -0.25
C ARG A 206 43.17 17.15 0.14
N MET A 207 44.06 17.90 0.81
CA MET A 207 45.45 17.48 1.05
C MET A 207 45.59 16.14 1.79
N PRO A 208 44.82 15.82 2.87
CA PRO A 208 44.97 14.55 3.58
C PRO A 208 44.70 13.33 2.70
N PHE A 209 43.65 13.39 1.87
CA PHE A 209 43.27 12.33 0.93
C PHE A 209 44.34 12.10 -0.13
N VAL A 210 44.90 13.18 -0.69
CA VAL A 210 46.00 13.13 -1.66
C VAL A 210 47.25 12.49 -1.04
N LEU A 211 47.60 12.85 0.19
CA LEU A 211 48.78 12.33 0.88
C LEU A 211 48.64 10.83 1.22
N SER A 212 47.45 10.35 1.59
CA SER A 212 47.20 8.90 1.74
C SER A 212 47.33 8.19 0.40
N TYR A 213 46.66 8.68 -0.65
CA TYR A 213 46.71 8.05 -1.97
C TYR A 213 48.15 7.93 -2.51
N ILE A 214 48.98 8.96 -2.34
CA ILE A 214 50.40 8.92 -2.73
C ILE A 214 51.18 7.87 -1.94
N LYS A 215 50.98 7.79 -0.63
CA LYS A 215 51.60 6.78 0.24
C LYS A 215 51.21 5.35 -0.16
N ASP A 216 49.93 5.12 -0.40
CA ASP A 216 49.39 3.79 -0.71
C ASP A 216 49.76 3.36 -2.14
N LYS A 217 49.68 4.27 -3.12
CA LYS A 217 50.18 4.03 -4.48
C LYS A 217 51.68 3.79 -4.51
N HIS A 218 52.49 4.52 -3.74
CA HIS A 218 53.93 4.27 -3.66
C HIS A 218 54.27 2.91 -3.03
N LYS A 219 53.49 2.47 -2.03
CA LYS A 219 53.60 1.11 -1.46
C LYS A 219 53.25 0.04 -2.50
N GLN A 220 52.32 0.31 -3.41
CA GLN A 220 51.99 -0.58 -4.54
C GLN A 220 53.10 -0.58 -5.61
N GLU A 221 53.64 0.60 -5.98
CA GLU A 221 54.79 0.73 -6.89
C GLU A 221 55.98 -0.13 -6.41
N GLN A 222 56.30 -0.08 -5.11
CA GLN A 222 57.38 -0.88 -4.51
C GLN A 222 57.12 -2.40 -4.60
N LYS A 223 55.90 -2.86 -4.31
CA LYS A 223 55.52 -4.28 -4.46
C LYS A 223 55.67 -4.74 -5.91
N ASN A 224 55.08 -4.01 -6.84
CA ASN A 224 55.10 -4.33 -8.26
C ASN A 224 56.54 -4.37 -8.82
N TYR A 225 57.44 -3.52 -8.31
CA TYR A 225 58.87 -3.54 -8.65
C TYR A 225 59.59 -4.77 -8.09
N GLN A 226 59.33 -5.16 -6.83
CA GLN A 226 59.87 -6.40 -6.25
C GLN A 226 59.38 -7.65 -7.01
N GLU A 227 58.12 -7.68 -7.43
CA GLU A 227 57.55 -8.76 -8.23
C GLU A 227 58.15 -8.82 -9.65
N LYS A 228 58.51 -7.67 -10.25
CA LYS A 228 59.24 -7.64 -11.51
C LYS A 228 60.66 -8.21 -11.37
N ILE A 229 61.43 -7.78 -10.36
CA ILE A 229 62.79 -8.32 -10.11
C ILE A 229 62.76 -9.83 -9.84
N LYS A 230 61.71 -10.34 -9.16
CA LYS A 230 61.52 -11.78 -8.93
C LYS A 230 61.27 -12.59 -10.21
N LYS A 231 60.71 -11.97 -11.25
CA LYS A 231 60.45 -12.61 -12.56
C LYS A 231 61.64 -12.45 -13.51
N ASP A 232 62.31 -11.31 -13.46
CA ASP A 232 63.49 -11.00 -14.25
C ASP A 232 64.49 -10.19 -13.40
N PRO A 233 65.56 -10.83 -12.91
CA PRO A 233 66.59 -10.16 -12.12
C PRO A 233 67.34 -9.03 -12.85
N SER A 234 67.33 -9.00 -14.19
CA SER A 234 68.02 -7.96 -14.97
C SER A 234 67.36 -6.58 -14.83
N LEU A 235 66.07 -6.55 -14.47
CA LEU A 235 65.30 -5.31 -14.24
C LEU A 235 65.65 -4.59 -12.91
N LYS A 236 66.62 -5.12 -12.15
CA LYS A 236 67.07 -4.53 -10.89
C LYS A 236 67.94 -3.30 -11.15
N LEU A 237 67.39 -2.11 -10.86
CA LEU A 237 68.15 -0.86 -10.88
C LEU A 237 69.39 -0.95 -9.96
N PRO A 238 70.56 -0.40 -10.37
CA PRO A 238 71.77 -0.40 -9.54
C PRO A 238 71.61 0.38 -8.22
N PRO A 239 72.58 0.30 -7.30
CA PRO A 239 72.78 1.25 -6.19
C PRO A 239 72.55 2.72 -6.59
N LEU A 240 72.31 3.61 -5.61
CA LEU A 240 72.09 5.04 -5.90
C LEU A 240 73.41 5.77 -6.15
N GLU A 241 74.47 5.22 -5.59
CA GLU A 241 75.85 5.70 -5.54
C GLU A 241 76.57 5.54 -6.89
N ASP A 242 76.19 4.51 -7.67
CA ASP A 242 76.79 4.14 -8.96
C ASP A 242 76.37 5.07 -10.12
N TYR A 243 75.44 5.98 -9.89
CA TYR A 243 74.92 6.91 -10.89
C TYR A 243 75.85 8.13 -11.05
N PRO A 244 76.22 8.53 -12.29
CA PRO A 244 77.13 9.66 -12.51
C PRO A 244 76.71 10.98 -11.85
N ASP A 245 75.39 11.24 -11.75
CA ASP A 245 74.83 12.44 -11.15
C ASP A 245 74.69 12.38 -9.61
N TYR A 246 75.08 11.29 -8.95
CA TYR A 246 74.81 11.06 -7.52
C TYR A 246 75.24 12.22 -6.60
N LYS A 247 76.44 12.79 -6.82
CA LYS A 247 76.96 13.92 -6.03
C LYS A 247 76.11 15.18 -6.17
N GLU A 248 75.47 15.39 -7.31
CA GLU A 248 74.54 16.51 -7.52
C GLU A 248 73.16 16.19 -6.98
N ALA A 249 72.68 14.97 -7.23
CA ALA A 249 71.40 14.46 -6.79
C ALA A 249 71.24 14.49 -5.25
N LEU A 250 72.32 14.34 -4.48
CA LEU A 250 72.31 14.53 -3.03
C LEU A 250 71.78 15.90 -2.60
N LYS A 251 71.98 16.96 -3.41
CA LYS A 251 71.43 18.31 -3.14
C LYS A 251 69.90 18.34 -3.19
N GLU A 252 69.25 17.42 -3.92
CA GLU A 252 67.78 17.29 -3.90
C GLU A 252 67.25 16.86 -2.53
N LYS A 253 68.03 16.10 -1.74
CA LYS A 253 67.66 15.77 -0.34
C LYS A 253 67.70 17.00 0.57
N GLU A 254 68.48 18.03 0.23
CA GLU A 254 68.48 19.27 0.99
C GLU A 254 67.30 20.20 0.70
N CYS A 255 66.57 19.97 -0.40
CA CYS A 255 65.57 20.92 -0.87
C CYS A 255 64.33 20.98 0.05
N LEU A 256 63.61 22.11 -0.01
CA LEU A 256 62.40 22.34 0.77
C LEU A 256 61.36 21.22 0.54
N THR A 257 61.17 20.79 -0.70
CA THR A 257 60.23 19.73 -1.09
C THR A 257 60.54 18.42 -0.36
N TYR A 258 61.79 17.96 -0.40
CA TYR A 258 62.18 16.69 0.21
C TYR A 258 62.07 16.74 1.74
N LYS A 259 62.64 17.78 2.38
CA LYS A 259 62.59 17.98 3.84
C LYS A 259 61.17 18.12 4.39
N LEU A 260 60.25 18.74 3.63
CA LEU A 260 58.85 18.89 4.01
C LEU A 260 58.13 17.54 4.13
N GLY A 261 58.37 16.62 3.18
CA GLY A 261 57.80 15.28 3.24
C GLY A 261 58.49 14.38 4.27
N GLU A 262 59.79 14.56 4.53
CA GLU A 262 60.45 13.88 5.66
C GLU A 262 59.86 14.32 7.01
N ALA A 263 59.60 15.62 7.19
CA ALA A 263 58.93 16.14 8.38
C ALA A 263 57.53 15.52 8.56
N LEU A 264 56.77 15.32 7.47
CA LEU A 264 55.48 14.62 7.51
C LEU A 264 55.61 13.13 7.87
N ILE A 265 56.56 12.39 7.27
CA ILE A 265 56.80 10.97 7.57
C ILE A 265 57.21 10.79 9.04
N LYS A 266 58.09 11.68 9.53
CA LYS A 266 58.54 11.75 10.93
C LYS A 266 57.38 12.06 11.87
N ALA A 267 56.56 13.07 11.56
CA ALA A 267 55.37 13.43 12.32
C ALA A 267 54.36 12.27 12.43
N ASN A 268 54.12 11.55 11.34
CA ASN A 268 53.27 10.36 11.32
C ASN A 268 53.88 9.21 12.16
N LYS A 269 55.21 9.04 12.17
CA LYS A 269 55.89 8.04 13.02
C LYS A 269 55.80 8.38 14.52
N THR A 270 55.83 9.66 14.89
CA THR A 270 55.78 10.12 16.29
C THR A 270 54.47 10.83 16.65
N TRP A 271 53.36 10.49 15.97
CA TRP A 271 52.07 11.19 16.11
C TRP A 271 51.59 11.26 17.57
N TYR A 272 51.68 10.12 18.27
CA TYR A 272 51.36 9.94 19.69
C TYR A 272 52.29 10.70 20.66
N LYS A 273 53.41 11.27 20.18
CA LYS A 273 54.30 12.18 20.92
C LYS A 273 54.18 13.63 20.42
N GLY A 274 53.01 14.04 19.93
CA GLY A 274 52.78 15.36 19.37
C GLY A 274 53.52 15.63 18.05
N GLY A 275 53.85 14.58 17.29
CA GLY A 275 54.66 14.67 16.06
C GLY A 275 54.18 15.73 15.06
N TYR A 276 52.86 15.87 14.89
CA TYR A 276 52.26 16.90 14.02
C TYR A 276 52.40 18.33 14.56
N VAL A 277 52.40 18.53 15.89
CA VAL A 277 52.66 19.85 16.50
C VAL A 277 54.12 20.23 16.24
N LYS A 278 55.06 19.30 16.44
CA LYS A 278 56.48 19.50 16.10
C LYS A 278 56.68 19.79 14.61
N MET A 279 55.91 19.13 13.73
CA MET A 279 55.94 19.37 12.29
C MET A 279 55.64 20.82 11.92
N LEU A 280 54.68 21.48 12.58
CA LEU A 280 54.33 22.88 12.29
C LEU A 280 55.53 23.83 12.56
N PHE A 281 56.26 23.60 13.66
CA PHE A 281 57.49 24.34 13.96
C PHE A 281 58.62 24.02 12.96
N GLU A 282 58.79 22.75 12.57
CA GLU A 282 59.76 22.35 11.55
C GLU A 282 59.45 22.99 10.18
N ILE A 283 58.19 23.02 9.76
CA ILE A 283 57.71 23.72 8.54
C ILE A 283 58.00 25.23 8.63
N GLY A 284 57.73 25.86 9.78
CA GLY A 284 58.02 27.27 10.02
C GLY A 284 59.52 27.59 9.87
N LYS A 285 60.39 26.71 10.40
CA LYS A 285 61.85 26.82 10.25
C LYS A 285 62.30 26.64 8.80
N LEU A 286 61.85 25.59 8.13
CA LEU A 286 62.17 25.30 6.72
C LEU A 286 61.75 26.45 5.78
N LYS A 287 60.60 27.10 6.04
CA LYS A 287 60.15 28.26 5.26
C LYS A 287 61.05 29.49 5.46
N ARG A 288 61.61 29.71 6.65
CA ARG A 288 62.61 30.76 6.92
C ARG A 288 63.94 30.44 6.25
N GLU A 289 64.46 29.22 6.40
CA GLU A 289 65.69 28.77 5.73
C GLU A 289 65.61 28.92 4.21
N TYR A 290 64.49 28.51 3.60
CA TYR A 290 64.29 28.64 2.15
C TYR A 290 64.20 30.10 1.69
N LYS A 291 63.59 31.01 2.48
CA LYS A 291 63.60 32.44 2.15
C LYS A 291 65.02 33.01 2.22
N ASN A 292 65.78 32.67 3.26
CA ASN A 292 67.12 33.20 3.49
C ASN A 292 68.19 32.62 2.55
N LYS A 293 67.96 31.43 1.95
CA LYS A 293 68.78 30.88 0.85
C LYS A 293 68.40 31.41 -0.55
N LYS A 294 67.48 32.37 -0.64
CA LYS A 294 66.95 32.92 -1.91
C LYS A 294 66.98 34.45 -1.96
N ILE A 295 67.79 35.03 -1.09
CA ILE A 295 68.24 36.43 -1.02
C ILE A 295 69.76 36.35 -1.15
#